data_AF-A0A8T8XEE3-F1
#
_entry.id   AF-A0A8T8XEE3-F1
#
_cell.length_a   1.000
_cell.length_b   1.000
_cell.length_c   1.000
_cell.angle_alpha   90.00
_cell.angle_beta   90.00
_cell.angle_gamma   90.00
#
_symmetry.space_group_name_H-M   'P 1'
#
loop_
_entity.id
_entity.type
_entity.pdbx_description
1 polymer ?
#
loop_
_entity_poly.entity_id
_entity_poly.type
_entity_poly.pdbx_seq_one_letter_code
_entity_poly.pdbx_strand_id
1 'polypeptide(L)' 'MFILKSFLRGFATNTARLVPDGSYRTVVGNQTVAIHPSSVLFGKKVEAILYNEFVFTNRSYARGVSAVQMDWVGEALSG' A
#
# COMPACT_ATOMS: atom_id res chain seq x y z
N MET A 1 -10.62 -13.03 7.85
CA MET A 1 -9.74 -12.22 6.97
C MET A 1 -8.29 -12.62 7.21
N PHE A 2 -7.89 -13.83 6.84
CA PHE A 2 -6.55 -14.35 7.10
C PHE A 2 -5.60 -14.14 5.93
N ILE A 3 -6.11 -14.17 4.69
CA ILE A 3 -5.33 -14.07 3.45
C ILE A 3 -4.47 -12.79 3.42
N LEU A 4 -5.06 -11.62 3.71
CA LEU A 4 -4.32 -10.35 3.67
C LEU A 4 -3.32 -10.21 4.82
N LYS A 5 -3.64 -10.71 6.02
CA LYS A 5 -2.67 -10.76 7.13
C LYS A 5 -1.48 -11.68 6.80
N SER A 6 -1.72 -12.80 6.11
CA SER A 6 -0.65 -13.67 5.61
C SER A 6 0.24 -12.96 4.59
N PHE A 7 -0.34 -12.24 3.62
CA PHE A 7 0.46 -11.46 2.68
C PHE A 7 1.22 -10.32 3.36
N LEU A 8 0.62 -9.62 4.32
CA LEU A 8 1.30 -8.57 5.08
C LEU A 8 2.56 -9.09 5.79
N ARG A 9 2.55 -10.32 6.31
CA ARG A 9 3.78 -10.91 6.89
C ARG A 9 4.90 -11.11 5.88
N GLY A 10 4.59 -11.43 4.62
CA GLY A 10 5.57 -11.62 3.57
C GLY A 10 5.98 -10.33 2.84
N PHE A 11 5.11 -9.32 2.85
CA PHE A 11 5.24 -8.10 2.06
C PHE A 11 5.05 -6.82 2.90
N ALA A 12 5.41 -6.85 4.19
CA ALA A 12 5.17 -5.75 5.13
C ALA A 12 5.74 -4.41 4.65
N THR A 13 6.89 -4.45 3.98
CA THR A 13 7.56 -3.28 3.40
C THR A 13 6.86 -2.73 2.16
N ASN A 14 6.04 -3.52 1.48
CA ASN A 14 5.29 -3.13 0.29
C ASN A 14 3.92 -2.55 0.66
N THR A 15 3.91 -1.65 1.63
CA THR A 15 2.70 -1.00 2.14
C THR A 15 2.80 0.51 1.98
N ALA A 16 1.66 1.16 1.75
CA ALA A 16 1.57 2.61 1.69
C ALA A 16 0.33 3.11 2.43
N ARG A 17 0.44 4.25 3.10
CA ARG A 17 -0.64 4.89 3.85
C ARG A 17 -1.16 6.12 3.14
N LEU A 18 -2.45 6.38 3.27
CA LEU A 18 -3.05 7.63 2.86
C LEU A 18 -2.62 8.74 3.82
N VAL A 19 -2.12 9.84 3.29
CA VAL A 19 -1.77 11.04 4.06
C VAL A 19 -2.82 12.15 3.89
N PRO A 20 -2.87 13.17 4.77
CA PRO A 20 -3.92 14.20 4.74
C PRO A 20 -4.02 15.00 3.45
N ASP A 21 -2.92 15.11 2.68
CA ASP A 21 -2.91 15.76 1.37
C ASP A 21 -3.60 14.92 0.26
N GLY A 22 -4.03 13.70 0.58
CA GLY A 22 -4.71 12.79 -0.32
C GLY A 22 -3.79 11.89 -1.17
N SER A 23 -2.48 12.01 -1.03
CA SER A 23 -1.50 11.11 -1.65
C SER A 23 -1.27 9.86 -0.81
N TYR A 24 -0.71 8.81 -1.43
CA TYR A 24 -0.19 7.67 -0.68
C TYR A 24 1.32 7.80 -0.52
N ARG A 25 1.82 7.46 0.67
CA ARG A 25 3.25 7.38 0.95
C ARG A 25 3.59 6.00 1.47
N THR A 26 4.66 5.42 0.93
CA THR A 26 5.16 4.12 1.38
C THR A 26 5.44 4.18 2.88
N VAL A 27 5.02 3.15 3.62
CA VAL A 27 5.21 3.09 5.07
C VAL A 27 6.70 3.04 5.39
N VAL A 28 7.43 2.26 4.61
CA VAL A 28 8.90 2.21 4.62
C VAL A 28 9.44 3.18 3.55
N GLY A 29 10.35 4.08 3.94
CA GLY A 29 11.01 5.01 3.01
C GLY A 29 10.23 6.29 2.66
N ASN A 30 8.94 6.39 3.04
CA ASN A 30 8.14 7.62 2.92
C ASN A 30 8.08 8.22 1.49
N GLN A 31 8.17 7.36 0.47
CA GLN A 31 8.15 7.75 -0.94
C GLN A 31 6.71 7.91 -1.42
N THR A 32 6.46 8.94 -2.24
CA THR A 32 5.14 9.14 -2.85
C THR A 32 4.87 8.06 -3.88
N VAL A 33 3.68 7.47 -3.83
CA VAL A 33 3.22 6.44 -4.77
C VAL A 33 1.75 6.66 -5.09
N ALA A 34 1.36 6.39 -6.34
CA ALA A 34 -0.04 6.42 -6.76
C ALA A 34 -0.56 4.98 -7.00
N ILE A 35 -1.86 4.74 -6.77
CA ILE A 35 -2.49 3.50 -7.21
C ILE A 35 -2.49 3.47 -8.75
N HIS A 36 -2.04 2.37 -9.34
CA HIS A 36 -2.03 2.23 -10.80
C HIS A 36 -3.45 2.31 -11.40
N PRO A 37 -3.68 2.99 -12.54
CA PRO A 37 -5.01 3.18 -13.13
C PRO A 37 -5.77 1.89 -13.47
N SER A 38 -5.06 0.78 -13.67
CA SER A 38 -5.68 -0.53 -13.95
C SER A 38 -6.28 -1.21 -12.71
N SER A 39 -6.09 -0.65 -11.51
CA SER A 39 -6.60 -1.22 -10.26
C SER A 39 -8.05 -0.80 -10.02
N VAL A 40 -8.87 -1.71 -9.48
CA VAL A 40 -10.24 -1.40 -9.00
C VAL A 40 -10.27 -0.45 -7.80
N LEU A 41 -9.12 -0.20 -7.19
CA LEU A 41 -8.94 0.79 -6.12
C LEU A 41 -8.50 2.17 -6.65
N PHE A 42 -8.32 2.33 -7.96
CA PHE A 42 -8.00 3.62 -8.54
C PHE A 42 -9.10 4.65 -8.22
N GLY A 43 -8.69 5.83 -7.71
CA GLY A 43 -9.59 6.90 -7.27
C GLY A 43 -10.25 6.68 -5.91
N LYS A 44 -10.13 5.49 -5.29
CA LYS A 44 -10.67 5.22 -3.95
C LYS A 44 -9.67 5.64 -2.87
N LYS A 45 -10.18 6.27 -1.81
CA LYS A 45 -9.40 6.62 -0.63
C LYS A 45 -9.65 5.57 0.46
N VAL A 46 -8.64 4.74 0.71
CA VAL A 46 -8.60 3.78 1.82
C VAL A 46 -7.41 4.13 2.70
N GLU A 47 -7.47 3.79 3.98
CA GLU A 47 -6.43 4.20 4.95
C GLU A 47 -5.03 3.73 4.58
N ALA A 48 -4.92 2.50 4.07
CA ALA A 48 -3.67 1.88 3.67
C ALA A 48 -3.89 0.86 2.57
N ILE A 49 -2.81 0.62 1.84
CA ILE A 49 -2.74 -0.36 0.77
C ILE A 49 -1.52 -1.25 0.93
N LEU A 50 -1.70 -2.52 0.60
CA LEU A 50 -0.65 -3.46 0.26
C LEU A 50 -0.51 -3.49 -1.26
N TYR A 51 0.71 -3.57 -1.79
CA TYR A 51 0.96 -3.72 -3.23
C TYR A 51 1.98 -4.82 -3.53
N ASN A 52 1.85 -5.46 -4.68
CA ASN A 52 2.78 -6.49 -5.12
C ASN A 52 4.01 -5.89 -5.80
N GLU A 53 3.81 -4.86 -6.63
CA GLU A 53 4.87 -4.26 -7.44
C GLU A 53 4.89 -2.75 -7.29
N PHE A 54 6.10 -2.20 -7.21
CA PHE A 54 6.38 -0.78 -7.33
C PHE A 54 6.97 -0.50 -8.71
N VAL A 55 6.27 0.28 -9.52
CA VAL A 55 6.67 0.59 -10.90
C VAL A 55 7.01 2.05 -11.01
N PHE A 56 8.26 2.35 -11.40
CA PHE A 56 8.72 3.69 -11.67
C PHE A 56 8.73 3.96 -13.17
N THR A 57 8.00 5.00 -13.59
CA THR A 57 8.02 5.53 -14.96
C THR A 57 8.22 7.06 -14.88
N ASN A 58 7.26 7.86 -15.34
CA ASN A 58 7.22 9.31 -15.07
C ASN A 58 6.74 9.62 -13.64
N ARG A 59 6.00 8.69 -13.02
CA ARG A 59 5.61 8.72 -11.62
C ARG A 59 5.63 7.31 -11.04
N SER A 60 5.76 7.21 -9.73
CA SER A 60 5.75 5.95 -8.99
C SER A 60 4.33 5.41 -8.86
N TYR A 61 4.14 4.13 -9.20
CA TYR A 61 2.86 3.46 -9.09
C TYR A 61 2.92 2.13 -8.32
N ALA A 62 1.86 1.85 -7.57
CA ALA A 62 1.60 0.57 -6.94
C ALA A 62 0.67 -0.29 -7.81
N ARG A 63 1.10 -1.53 -8.14
CA ARG A 63 0.30 -2.53 -8.86
C ARG A 63 0.01 -3.75 -7.98
N GLY A 64 -1.07 -4.47 -8.30
CA GLY A 64 -1.54 -5.59 -7.48
C GLY A 64 -1.96 -5.12 -6.08
N VAL A 65 -2.86 -4.14 -6.03
CA VAL A 65 -3.16 -3.39 -4.80
C VAL A 65 -4.35 -4.00 -4.05
N SER A 66 -4.22 -4.14 -2.73
CA SER A 66 -5.31 -4.52 -1.83
C SER A 66 -5.46 -3.50 -0.70
N ALA A 67 -6.70 -3.19 -0.31
CA ALA A 67 -6.96 -2.34 0.85
C ALA A 67 -6.65 -3.12 2.14
N VAL A 68 -5.94 -2.48 3.06
CA VAL A 68 -5.57 -3.04 4.37
C VAL A 68 -5.77 -1.98 5.45
N GLN A 69 -5.84 -2.43 6.70
CA GLN A 69 -5.93 -1.54 7.86
C GLN A 69 -4.54 -1.22 8.40
N MET A 70 -4.36 0.00 8.90
CA MET A 70 -3.04 0.46 9.38
C MET A 70 -2.56 -0.29 10.62
N ASP A 71 -3.48 -0.76 11.47
CA ASP A 71 -3.18 -1.60 12.63
C ASP A 71 -2.48 -2.91 12.21
N TRP A 72 -2.96 -3.59 11.16
CA TRP A 72 -2.36 -4.83 10.67
C TRP A 72 -0.99 -4.62 10.03
N VAL A 73 -0.79 -3.46 9.39
CA VAL A 73 0.52 -3.08 8.86
C VAL A 73 1.50 -2.85 10.00
N GLY A 74 1.07 -2.18 11.08
CA GLY A 74 1.86 -2.03 12.31
C GLY A 74 2.22 -3.38 12.94
N GLU A 75 1.24 -4.27 13.11
CA GLU A 75 1.45 -5.65 13.60
C GLU A 75 2.52 -6.36 12.76
N ALA A 76 2.41 -6.30 11.43
CA ALA A 76 3.32 -6.99 10.50
C ALA A 76 4.75 -6.42 10.46
N LEU A 77 4.94 -5.14 10.80
CA LEU A 77 6.26 -4.50 10.88
C LEU A 77 6.93 -4.65 12.25
N SER A 78 6.14 -4.96 13.28
CA SER A 78 6.62 -5.10 14.67
C SER A 78 7.08 -6.51 15.04
N GLY A 79 6.81 -7.51 14.21
CA GLY A 79 7.24 -8.89 14.39
C GLY A 79 8.51 -9.22 13.64
#